data_AF-A0A7X3S2T2-F1
#
_entry.id   AF-A0A7X3S2T2-F1
#
_cell.length_a   1.000
_cell.length_b   1.000
_cell.length_c   1.000
_cell.angle_alpha   90.00
_cell.angle_beta   90.00
_cell.angle_gamma   90.00
#
_symmetry.space_group_name_H-M   'P 1'
#
loop_
_entity.id
_entity.type
_entity.pdbx_description
1 polymer ?
#
loop_
_entity_poly.entity_id
_entity_poly.type
_entity_poly.pdbx_seq_one_letter_code
_entity_poly.pdbx_strand_id
1 'polypeptide(L)'
;NLNPAPRNFRHHGFWRHRTEGEIFWVIKHGSPGTAMIPFGGLLSDKEIWTIIQYERTFSRRSGPPGERGRRHGRGPMMPRSGPGHHRGGNEPCCGEP
;
A
#
# COMPACT_ATOMS: atom_id res chain seq x y z
N ASN A 1 16.45 18.85 -2.26
CA ASN A 1 16.24 17.41 -2.06
C ASN A 1 15.67 17.22 -0.65
N LEU A 2 14.56 16.47 -0.49
CA LEU A 2 13.97 16.21 0.83
C LEU A 2 14.34 14.78 1.27
N ASN A 3 14.71 14.60 2.53
CA ASN A 3 15.03 13.30 3.11
C ASN A 3 14.17 13.06 4.38
N PRO A 4 13.30 12.04 4.41
CA PRO A 4 12.95 11.15 3.28
C PRO A 4 12.22 11.89 2.16
N ALA A 5 12.23 11.31 0.96
CA ALA A 5 11.49 11.84 -0.18
C ALA A 5 9.96 11.80 0.07
N PRO A 6 9.19 12.73 -0.52
CA PRO A 6 7.73 12.69 -0.43
C PRO A 6 7.16 11.38 -0.96
N ARG A 7 6.09 10.91 -0.32
CA ARG A 7 5.50 9.62 -0.65
C ARG A 7 4.81 9.63 -2.02
N ASN A 8 4.95 8.53 -2.76
CA ASN A 8 4.28 8.34 -4.04
C ASN A 8 2.89 7.70 -3.88
N PHE A 9 1.84 8.51 -3.95
CA PHE A 9 0.43 8.06 -3.85
C PHE A 9 -0.09 7.28 -5.06
N ARG A 10 0.67 7.24 -6.18
CA ARG A 10 0.32 6.41 -7.35
C ARG A 10 0.74 4.95 -7.18
N HIS A 11 1.64 4.65 -6.23
CA HIS A 11 2.11 3.28 -6.02
C HIS A 11 1.01 2.41 -5.40
N HIS A 12 0.61 1.32 -6.08
CA HIS A 12 -0.51 0.47 -5.64
C HIS A 12 -0.29 -0.18 -4.28
N GLY A 13 0.96 -0.43 -3.89
CA GLY A 13 1.28 -0.98 -2.56
C GLY A 13 0.92 -0.01 -1.42
N PHE A 14 0.98 1.30 -1.64
CA PHE A 14 0.74 2.28 -0.58
C PHE A 14 -0.66 2.14 0.02
N TRP A 15 -1.68 2.15 -0.83
CA TRP A 15 -3.09 2.07 -0.42
C TRP A 15 -3.50 0.70 0.11
N ARG A 16 -2.72 -0.36 -0.14
CA ARG A 16 -3.01 -1.72 0.36
C ARG A 16 -2.55 -1.93 1.80
N HIS A 17 -1.58 -1.15 2.26
CA HIS A 17 -0.95 -1.31 3.58
C HIS A 17 -1.28 -0.17 4.55
N ARG A 18 -2.18 0.75 4.17
CA ARG A 18 -2.59 1.89 4.98
C ARG A 18 -4.09 2.07 4.95
N THR A 19 -4.63 2.42 6.11
CA THR A 19 -6.02 2.82 6.29
C THR A 19 -6.18 4.31 6.02
N GLU A 20 -7.37 4.73 5.61
CA GLU A 20 -7.67 6.15 5.39
C GLU A 20 -7.57 6.96 6.69
N GLY A 21 -7.85 6.33 7.84
CA GLY A 21 -7.65 6.93 9.17
C GLY A 21 -6.19 7.23 9.49
N GLU A 22 -5.25 6.35 9.16
CA GLU A 22 -3.81 6.62 9.31
C GLU A 22 -3.39 7.80 8.42
N ILE A 23 -3.89 7.87 7.18
CA ILE A 23 -3.57 8.96 6.25
C ILE A 23 -4.15 10.28 6.75
N PHE A 24 -5.39 10.28 7.23
CA PHE A 24 -6.03 11.42 7.88
C PHE A 24 -5.20 11.92 9.05
N TRP A 25 -4.77 11.02 9.93
CA TRP A 25 -3.97 11.38 11.10
C TRP A 25 -2.65 12.05 10.69
N VAL A 26 -1.97 11.50 9.67
CA VAL A 26 -0.70 12.03 9.17
C VAL A 26 -0.90 13.40 8.50
N ILE A 27 -1.95 13.63 7.73
CA ILE A 27 -2.23 14.98 7.17
C ILE A 27 -2.51 15.97 8.31
N LYS A 28 -3.30 15.57 9.31
CA LYS A 28 -3.71 16.45 10.41
C LYS A 28 -2.54 16.82 11.33
N HIS A 29 -1.69 15.84 11.68
CA HIS A 29 -0.64 15.99 12.70
C HIS A 29 0.78 16.03 12.14
N GLY A 30 0.95 15.82 10.83
CA GLY A 30 2.25 15.70 10.19
C GLY A 30 2.83 14.28 10.35
N SER A 31 4.08 14.13 9.91
CA SER A 31 4.83 12.87 10.06
C SER A 31 6.19 13.16 10.72
N PRO A 32 6.38 12.75 11.99
CA PRO A 32 7.65 12.92 12.69
C PRO A 32 8.84 12.35 11.90
N GLY A 33 9.99 13.01 11.97
CA GLY A 33 11.19 12.61 11.23
C GLY A 33 11.13 12.89 9.72
N THR A 34 10.17 13.69 9.25
CA THR A 34 10.05 14.11 7.85
C THR A 34 9.83 15.62 7.75
N ALA A 35 9.90 16.16 6.54
CA ALA A 35 9.57 17.57 6.26
C ALA A 35 8.04 17.84 6.19
N MET A 36 7.19 16.84 6.49
CA MET A 36 5.74 16.97 6.38
C MET A 36 5.12 17.54 7.68
N ILE A 37 4.79 18.83 7.65
CA ILE A 37 4.16 19.57 8.75
C ILE A 37 2.68 19.16 8.95
N PRO A 38 2.09 19.42 10.14
CA PRO A 38 0.65 19.27 10.37
C PRO A 38 -0.16 20.29 9.57
N PHE A 39 -1.30 19.84 9.02
CA PHE A 39 -2.27 20.71 8.34
C PHE A 39 -3.58 20.91 9.14
N GLY A 40 -3.72 20.32 10.33
CA GLY A 40 -4.95 20.41 11.13
C GLY A 40 -5.34 21.82 11.58
N GLY A 41 -4.42 22.79 11.55
CA GLY A 41 -4.71 24.21 11.82
C GLY A 41 -5.08 25.01 10.57
N LEU A 42 -4.92 24.41 9.37
CA LEU A 42 -5.16 25.06 8.08
C LEU A 42 -6.37 24.47 7.35
N LEU A 43 -6.65 23.18 7.57
CA LEU A 43 -7.71 22.43 6.92
C LEU A 43 -8.68 21.87 7.96
N SER A 44 -9.97 21.96 7.68
CA SER A 44 -11.00 21.26 8.43
C SER A 44 -10.94 19.75 8.19
N ASP A 45 -11.51 18.97 9.12
CA ASP A 45 -11.57 17.51 8.98
C ASP A 45 -12.25 17.08 7.67
N LYS A 46 -13.30 17.82 7.25
CA LYS A 46 -14.00 17.56 5.99
C LYS A 46 -13.11 17.78 4.76
N GLU A 47 -12.27 18.80 4.76
CA GLU A 47 -11.33 19.07 3.67
C GLU A 47 -10.24 17.99 3.61
N ILE A 48 -9.71 17.57 4.76
CA ILE A 48 -8.74 16.47 4.83
C ILE A 48 -9.35 15.18 4.26
N TRP A 49 -10.57 14.83 4.66
CA TRP A 49 -11.27 13.68 4.08
C TRP A 49 -11.46 13.81 2.56
N THR A 50 -11.80 15.00 2.08
CA THR A 50 -11.98 15.27 0.64
C THR A 50 -10.67 15.06 -0.13
N ILE A 51 -9.54 15.51 0.42
CA ILE A 51 -8.20 15.29 -0.16
C ILE A 51 -7.88 13.79 -0.23
N ILE A 52 -8.15 13.04 0.84
CA ILE A 52 -7.92 11.58 0.85
C ILE A 52 -8.72 10.89 -0.26
N GLN A 53 -9.98 11.27 -0.45
CA GLN A 53 -10.80 10.72 -1.53
C GLN A 53 -10.22 11.03 -2.92
N TYR A 54 -9.71 12.24 -3.12
CA TYR A 54 -9.03 12.63 -4.36
C TYR A 54 -7.77 11.80 -4.59
N GLU A 55 -6.88 11.70 -3.60
CA GLU A 55 -5.65 10.90 -3.67
C GLU A 55 -5.94 9.41 -3.95
N ARG A 56 -7.01 8.88 -3.37
CA ARG A 56 -7.44 7.49 -3.58
C ARG A 56 -7.81 7.21 -5.04
N THR A 57 -8.22 8.21 -5.81
CA THR A 57 -8.53 8.02 -7.25
C THR A 57 -7.30 7.57 -8.06
N PHE A 58 -6.09 7.89 -7.61
CA PHE A 58 -4.85 7.43 -8.26
C PHE A 58 -4.67 5.91 -8.18
N SER A 59 -5.22 5.26 -7.15
CA SER A 59 -5.14 3.79 -7.00
C SER A 59 -6.03 3.03 -8.00
N ARG A 60 -7.11 3.67 -8.49
CA ARG A 60 -8.14 3.05 -9.36
C ARG A 60 -7.70 2.87 -10.81
N ARG A 61 -6.58 3.46 -11.21
CA ARG A 61 -6.06 3.39 -12.59
C ARG A 61 -5.24 2.12 -12.88
N SER A 62 -4.97 1.30 -11.85
CA SER A 62 -4.63 -0.10 -12.09
C SER A 62 -5.90 -0.89 -12.25
N GLY A 63 -6.07 -1.50 -13.42
CA GLY A 63 -7.21 -2.32 -13.75
C GLY A 63 -7.49 -3.42 -12.71
N PRO A 64 -8.70 -3.99 -12.73
CA PRO A 64 -9.10 -5.02 -11.79
C PRO A 64 -8.07 -6.16 -11.80
N PRO A 65 -7.73 -6.74 -10.63
CA PRO A 65 -7.04 -8.02 -10.60
C PRO A 65 -7.91 -8.98 -11.43
N GLY A 66 -7.33 -9.52 -12.50
CA GLY A 66 -8.04 -10.36 -13.46
C GLY A 66 -8.93 -11.38 -12.74
N GLU A 67 -10.13 -11.55 -13.28
CA GLU A 67 -11.00 -12.67 -13.00
C GLU A 67 -10.18 -13.95 -13.10
N ARG A 68 -9.69 -14.45 -11.95
CA ARG A 68 -9.16 -15.80 -11.88
C ARG A 68 -10.36 -16.72 -11.98
N GLY A 69 -10.70 -17.07 -13.22
CA GLY A 69 -11.67 -18.08 -13.56
C GLY A 69 -11.41 -19.32 -12.71
N ARG A 70 -12.29 -19.57 -11.74
CA ARG A 70 -12.38 -20.84 -11.05
C ARG A 70 -12.96 -21.84 -12.05
N ARG A 71 -12.10 -22.59 -12.74
CA ARG A 71 -12.50 -23.84 -13.40
C ARG A 71 -11.54 -24.93 -13.00
N HIS A 72 -11.84 -25.57 -11.87
CA HIS A 72 -11.26 -26.85 -11.49
C HIS A 72 -11.69 -27.91 -12.51
N GLY A 73 -10.86 -28.15 -13.52
CA GLY A 73 -10.90 -29.40 -14.28
C GLY A 73 -10.22 -30.49 -13.46
N ARG A 74 -10.99 -31.48 -13.00
CA ARG A 74 -10.45 -32.73 -12.45
C ARG A 74 -9.78 -33.50 -13.59
N GLY A 75 -8.46 -33.64 -13.56
CA GLY A 75 -7.68 -34.61 -14.31
C GLY A 75 -6.89 -35.51 -13.35
N PRO A 76 -6.56 -36.76 -13.70
CA PRO A 76 -6.12 -37.77 -12.74
C PRO A 76 -4.61 -37.73 -12.39
N MET A 77 -4.36 -37.92 -11.09
CA MET A 77 -3.22 -38.48 -10.33
C MET A 77 -1.83 -38.69 -10.99
N MET A 78 -0.78 -38.27 -10.27
CA MET A 78 0.55 -38.93 -10.18
C MET A 78 1.12 -38.76 -8.74
N PRO A 79 1.81 -39.75 -8.12
CA PRO A 79 2.35 -39.62 -6.76
C PRO A 79 3.86 -39.30 -6.69
N ARG A 80 4.17 -38.38 -5.75
CA ARG A 80 5.37 -38.16 -4.88
C ARG A 80 6.77 -38.63 -5.33
N SER A 81 7.76 -37.70 -5.26
CA SER A 81 9.08 -37.88 -4.60
C SER A 81 9.93 -36.57 -4.56
N GLY A 82 10.52 -36.23 -3.41
CA GLY A 82 11.67 -35.30 -3.28
C GLY A 82 11.55 -34.20 -2.21
N PRO A 83 12.43 -34.16 -1.17
CA PRO A 83 12.49 -33.07 -0.18
C PRO A 83 13.51 -32.01 -0.60
N GLY A 84 13.04 -30.79 -0.84
CA GLY A 84 13.88 -29.61 -1.10
C GLY A 84 13.85 -28.66 0.09
N HIS A 85 14.97 -28.58 0.80
CA HIS A 85 15.26 -27.51 1.75
C HIS A 85 15.28 -26.17 1.02
N HIS A 86 14.66 -25.12 1.56
CA HIS A 86 15.28 -23.80 1.69
C HIS A 86 14.49 -22.94 2.68
N ARG A 87 15.21 -22.60 3.76
CA ARG A 87 14.89 -21.64 4.80
C ARG A 87 15.23 -20.25 4.27
N GLY A 88 14.38 -19.25 4.49
CA GLY A 88 14.65 -17.83 4.24
C GLY A 88 13.39 -17.09 3.79
N GLY A 89 13.01 -15.94 4.31
CA GLY A 89 13.53 -15.08 5.37
C GLY A 89 12.43 -14.06 5.66
N ASN A 90 12.35 -13.60 6.90
CA ASN A 90 11.56 -12.43 7.28
C ASN A 90 12.23 -11.17 6.73
N GLU A 91 12.01 -10.85 5.45
CA GLU A 91 12.42 -9.56 4.89
C GLU A 91 11.43 -8.47 5.35
N PRO A 92 11.86 -7.44 6.09
CA PRO A 92 11.10 -6.22 6.19
C PRO A 92 11.14 -5.52 4.83
N CYS A 93 9.98 -5.41 4.18
CA CYS A 93 9.84 -4.52 3.03
C CYS A 93 10.25 -3.11 3.45
N CYS A 94 11.24 -2.57 2.74
CA CYS A 94 11.77 -1.20 2.73
C CYS A 94 13.22 -1.11 3.24
N GLY A 95 14.17 -1.55 2.41
CA GLY A 95 15.50 -0.96 2.36
C GLY A 95 15.59 -0.07 1.12
N GLU A 96 15.76 1.23 1.31
CA GLU A 96 16.07 2.19 0.23
C GLU A 96 17.45 2.80 0.51
N PRO A 97 18.31 2.98 -0.51
CA PRO A 97 19.56 3.74 -0.39
C PRO A 97 19.33 5.26 -0.36
#